data_AF-A0A2V5VCK7-F1
#
_entry.id   AF-A0A2V5VCK7-F1
#
_cell.length_a   1.000
_cell.length_b   1.000
_cell.length_c   1.000
_cell.angle_alpha   90.00
_cell.angle_beta   90.00
_cell.angle_gamma   90.00
#
_symmetry.space_group_name_H-M   'P 1'
#
loop_
_entity.id
_entity.type
_entity.pdbx_description
1 polymer ?
#
loop_
_entity_poly.entity_id
_entity_poly.type
_entity_poly.pdbx_seq_one_letter_code
_entity_poly.pdbx_strand_id
1 'polypeptide(L)'
;MKTMLPLRFISIIFSTILFSSGCQKKTAATNPNSRSKNELRESTKPLQAADLVGYDGTKLRKSVHRITEANDKHNQEIKNMVETGEGQ
;
A
#
# COMPACT_ATOMS: atom_id res chain seq x y z
N MET A 1 8.91 5.78 54.50
CA MET A 1 9.50 6.92 53.76
C MET A 1 8.58 7.25 52.59
N LYS A 2 8.10 8.50 52.49
CA LYS A 2 7.16 8.92 51.45
C LYS A 2 7.97 9.25 50.20
N THR A 3 7.94 8.37 49.20
CA THR A 3 8.68 8.56 47.96
C THR A 3 8.06 9.71 47.16
N MET A 4 8.69 10.88 47.20
CA MET A 4 8.27 12.00 46.37
C MET A 4 8.92 11.83 45.00
N LEU A 5 8.17 11.27 44.05
CA LEU A 5 8.63 11.16 42.68
C LEU A 5 8.82 12.59 42.13
N PRO A 6 10.02 12.97 41.64
CA PRO A 6 10.25 14.32 41.15
C PRO A 6 9.33 14.59 39.96
N LEU A 7 8.72 15.78 39.91
CA LEU A 7 7.78 16.19 38.87
C LEU A 7 8.28 15.94 37.43
N ARG A 8 9.60 16.02 37.24
CA ARG A 8 10.27 15.74 35.97
C ARG A 8 10.05 14.31 35.49
N PHE A 9 10.06 13.33 36.39
CA PHE A 9 9.81 11.93 36.03
C PHE A 9 8.37 11.71 35.60
N ILE A 10 7.41 12.38 36.25
CA ILE A 10 5.99 12.32 35.88
C ILE A 10 5.81 12.87 34.45
N SER A 11 6.41 14.03 34.15
CA SER A 11 6.35 14.66 32.83
C SER A 11 6.93 13.77 31.72
N ILE A 12 8.05 13.09 31.97
CA ILE A 12 8.68 12.17 31.00
C ILE A 12 7.77 10.97 30.72
N ILE A 13 7.18 10.36 31.76
CA ILE A 13 6.29 9.21 31.62
C ILE A 13 5.03 9.57 30.82
N PHE A 14 4.42 10.72 31.11
CA PHE A 14 3.25 11.16 30.34
C PHE A 14 3.60 11.42 28.87
N SER A 15 4.77 12.01 28.60
CA SER A 15 5.23 12.29 27.24
C SER A 15 5.46 11.02 26.43
N THR A 16 6.03 9.96 27.03
CA THR A 16 6.24 8.68 26.34
C THR A 16 4.94 7.93 26.08
N ILE A 17 3.96 7.99 26.98
CA ILE A 17 2.64 7.38 26.79
C ILE A 17 1.86 8.10 25.67
N LEU A 18 1.89 9.44 25.65
CA LEU A 18 1.28 10.25 24.58
C LEU A 18 1.94 10.00 23.22
N PHE A 19 3.27 9.90 23.18
CA PHE A 19 3.99 9.61 21.93
C PHE A 19 3.73 8.19 21.42
N SER A 20 3.55 7.21 22.31
CA SER A 20 3.28 5.81 21.94
C SER A 20 1.84 5.59 21.45
N SER A 21 0.86 6.31 21.99
CA SER A 21 -0.55 6.21 21.58
C SER A 21 -0.85 6.86 20.22
N GLY A 22 0.02 7.77 19.75
CA GLY A 22 -0.04 8.36 18.41
C GLY A 22 0.42 7.44 17.27
N CYS A 23 1.11 6.34 17.59
CA CYS A 23 1.53 5.32 16.63
C CYS A 23 0.62 4.08 16.72
N GLN A 24 -0.70 4.29 16.82
CA GLN A 24 -1.61 3.25 16.36
C GLN A 24 -1.41 3.15 14.85
N LYS A 25 -0.54 2.22 14.45
CA LYS A 25 -0.50 1.71 13.08
C LYS A 25 -1.92 1.29 12.78
N LYS A 26 -2.63 2.13 12.03
CA LYS A 26 -3.95 1.82 11.51
C LYS A 26 -3.73 0.57 10.66
N THR A 27 -3.93 -0.60 11.25
CA THR A 27 -4.21 -1.83 10.52
C THR A 27 -5.57 -1.58 9.90
N ALA A 28 -5.60 -0.73 8.87
CA ALA A 28 -6.56 -0.91 7.81
C ALA A 28 -6.43 -2.38 7.45
N ALA A 29 -7.50 -3.15 7.61
CA ALA A 29 -7.61 -4.45 6.99
C ALA A 29 -7.31 -4.18 5.51
N THR A 30 -6.05 -4.41 5.12
CA THR A 30 -5.63 -4.33 3.74
C THR A 30 -6.28 -5.55 3.16
N ASN A 31 -7.49 -5.36 2.65
CA ASN A 31 -8.12 -6.35 1.82
C ASN A 31 -7.11 -6.58 0.68
N PRO A 32 -6.50 -7.76 0.57
CA PRO A 32 -5.54 -8.01 -0.50
C PRO A 32 -6.20 -7.87 -1.89
N ASN A 33 -7.54 -7.88 -1.93
CA ASN A 33 -8.36 -7.66 -3.13
C ASN A 33 -8.89 -6.23 -3.28
N SER A 34 -8.67 -5.30 -2.34
CA SER A 34 -8.99 -3.88 -2.57
C SER A 34 -7.85 -3.21 -3.32
N ARG A 35 -7.55 -3.71 -4.51
CA ARG A 35 -6.98 -2.86 -5.55
C ARG A 35 -8.03 -1.80 -5.82
N SER A 36 -7.88 -0.63 -5.18
CA SER A 36 -8.68 0.55 -5.48
C SER A 36 -8.74 0.67 -7.00
N LYS A 37 -9.92 0.46 -7.59
CA LYS A 37 -10.12 0.49 -9.05
C LYS A 37 -9.75 1.85 -9.67
N ASN A 38 -9.50 2.86 -8.83
CA ASN A 38 -9.14 4.21 -9.24
C ASN A 38 -7.67 4.57 -8.97
N GLU A 39 -6.91 3.76 -8.22
CA GLU A 39 -5.50 4.05 -7.96
C GLU A 39 -4.59 3.20 -8.85
N LEU A 40 -3.83 3.88 -9.72
CA LEU A 40 -2.82 3.25 -10.55
C LEU A 40 -1.80 2.54 -9.65
N ARG A 41 -1.53 1.26 -9.92
CA ARG A 41 -0.56 0.42 -9.19
C ARG A 41 0.69 1.22 -8.79
N GLU A 42 1.05 1.18 -7.51
CA GLU A 42 2.26 1.86 -7.00
C GLU A 42 3.53 1.43 -7.75
N SER A 43 3.59 0.18 -8.23
CA SER A 43 4.70 -0.32 -9.04
C SER A 43 4.92 0.45 -10.35
N THR A 44 3.90 1.16 -10.85
CA THR A 44 3.99 1.99 -12.06
C THR A 44 4.41 3.43 -11.79
N LYS A 45 4.45 3.86 -10.52
CA LYS A 45 4.81 5.23 -10.12
C LYS A 45 6.15 5.71 -10.70
N PRO A 46 7.21 4.89 -10.80
CA PRO A 46 8.47 5.32 -11.41
C PRO A 46 8.35 5.77 -12.87
N LEU A 47 7.32 5.33 -13.61
CA LEU A 47 7.12 5.73 -15.01
C LEU A 47 6.78 7.22 -15.18
N GLN A 48 6.29 7.88 -14.13
CA GLN A 48 6.10 9.34 -14.15
C GLN A 48 7.43 10.10 -14.24
N ALA A 49 8.55 9.50 -13.84
CA ALA A 49 9.85 10.15 -13.99
C ALA A 49 10.26 10.36 -15.46
N ALA A 50 9.59 9.70 -16.41
CA ALA A 50 9.78 9.97 -17.84
C ALA A 50 9.38 11.42 -18.24
N ASP A 51 8.55 12.09 -17.42
CA ASP A 51 8.25 13.53 -17.57
C ASP A 51 9.53 14.39 -17.49
N LEU A 52 10.54 13.95 -16.72
CA LEU A 52 11.81 14.66 -16.57
C LEU A 52 12.68 14.66 -17.83
N VAL A 53 12.42 13.73 -18.74
CA VAL A 53 13.17 13.55 -20.00
C VAL A 53 12.29 13.86 -21.22
N GLY A 54 11.17 14.55 -21.03
CA GLY A 54 10.31 15.08 -22.09
C GLY A 54 9.27 14.12 -22.66
N TYR A 55 9.07 12.95 -22.05
CA TYR A 55 7.97 12.04 -22.39
C TYR A 55 6.75 12.30 -21.50
N ASP A 56 5.56 11.85 -21.91
CA ASP A 56 4.37 11.87 -21.06
C ASP A 56 4.35 10.63 -20.15
N GLY A 57 5.06 10.73 -19.02
CA GLY A 57 5.15 9.72 -17.97
C GLY A 57 3.80 9.38 -17.35
N THR A 58 2.85 10.31 -17.33
CA THR A 58 1.47 10.03 -16.89
C THR A 58 0.74 9.11 -17.87
N LYS A 59 0.85 9.35 -19.18
CA LYS A 59 0.30 8.49 -20.23
C LYS A 59 0.98 7.12 -20.25
N LEU A 60 2.30 7.07 -20.08
CA LEU A 60 3.04 5.82 -19.95
C LEU A 60 2.57 5.01 -18.74
N ARG A 61 2.45 5.66 -17.57
CA ARG A 61 1.94 5.02 -16.35
C ARG A 61 0.54 4.44 -16.56
N LYS A 62 -0.38 5.21 -17.18
CA LYS A 62 -1.75 4.75 -17.50
C LYS A 62 -1.75 3.58 -18.49
N SER A 63 -0.91 3.62 -19.51
CA SER A 63 -0.82 2.56 -20.53
C SER A 63 -0.35 1.24 -19.90
N VAL A 64 0.76 1.27 -19.15
CA VAL A 64 1.30 0.08 -18.48
C VAL A 64 0.33 -0.47 -17.45
N HIS A 65 -0.38 0.40 -16.73
CA HIS A 65 -1.40 -0.03 -15.77
C HIS A 65 -2.52 -0.84 -16.44
N ARG A 66 -3.06 -0.35 -17.58
CA ARG A 66 -4.11 -1.06 -18.34
C ARG A 66 -3.63 -2.41 -18.88
N ILE A 67 -2.40 -2.47 -19.40
CA ILE A 67 -1.80 -3.72 -19.88
C ILE A 67 -1.69 -4.73 -18.74
N THR A 68 -1.23 -4.28 -17.58
CA THR A 68 -1.11 -5.12 -16.39
C THR A 68 -2.46 -5.66 -15.93
N GLU A 69 -3.51 -4.83 -15.93
CA GLU A 69 -4.87 -5.27 -15.60
C GLU A 69 -5.42 -6.32 -16.57
N ALA A 70 -5.22 -6.12 -17.87
CA ALA A 70 -5.63 -7.10 -18.88
C ALA A 70 -4.89 -8.44 -18.70
N ASN A 71 -3.58 -8.39 -18.42
CA ASN A 71 -2.79 -9.59 -18.16
C ASN A 71 -3.20 -10.29 -16.87
N ASP A 72 -3.46 -9.54 -15.80
CA ASP A 72 -3.94 -10.12 -14.53
C ASP A 72 -5.27 -10.86 -14.75
N LYS A 73 -6.20 -10.26 -15.50
CA LYS A 73 -7.50 -10.87 -15.85
C LYS A 73 -7.31 -12.16 -16.64
N HIS A 74 -6.47 -12.11 -17.68
CA HIS A 74 -6.21 -13.28 -18.52
C HIS A 74 -5.54 -14.42 -17.73
N ASN A 75 -4.57 -14.10 -16.88
CA ASN A 75 -3.93 -15.10 -16.01
C ASN A 75 -4.91 -15.72 -15.02
N GLN A 76 -5.87 -14.93 -14.52
CA GLN A 76 -6.93 -15.44 -13.67
C GLN A 76 -7.86 -16.39 -14.44
N GLU A 77 -8.22 -16.06 -15.69
CA GLU A 77 -9.01 -16.94 -16.56
C GLU A 77 -8.29 -18.27 -16.80
N ILE A 78 -7.01 -18.24 -17.16
CA ILE A 78 -6.19 -19.45 -17.33
C ILE A 78 -6.15 -20.27 -16.03
N LYS A 79 -5.89 -19.61 -14.89
CA LYS A 79 -5.85 -20.29 -13.59
C LYS A 79 -7.18 -21.00 -13.30
N ASN A 80 -8.30 -20.34 -13.55
CA ASN A 80 -9.62 -20.92 -13.36
C ASN A 80 -9.85 -22.12 -14.31
N MET A 81 -9.40 -22.06 -15.56
CA MET A 81 -9.49 -23.19 -16.50
C MET A 81 -8.66 -24.39 -16.04
N VAL A 82 -7.44 -24.14 -15.53
CA VAL A 82 -6.56 -25.19 -14.97
C VAL A 82 -7.16 -25.79 -13.70
N GLU A 83 -7.73 -24.98 -12.81
CA GLU A 83 -8.37 -25.44 -11.58
C GLU A 83 -9.70 -26.18 -11.83
N THR A 84 -10.42 -25.84 -12.91
CA THR A 84 -11.71 -26.47 -13.27
C THR A 84 -11.52 -27.77 -14.07
N GLY A 85 -10.29 -28.12 -14.44
CA GLY A 85 -10.00 -29.43 -15.04
C GLY A 85 -10.50 -29.61 -16.47
N GLU A 86 -10.82 -28.53 -17.21
CA GLU A 86 -11.15 -28.61 -18.65
C GLU A 86 -9.90 -28.75 -19.55
N GLY A 87 -8.76 -29.11 -18.94
CA GLY A 87 -7.47 -29.31 -19.61
C GLY A 87 -7.02 -30.77 -19.65
N GLN A 88 -7.92 -31.74 -19.44
CA GLN A 88 -7.62 -33.16 -19.62
C GLN A 88 -8.81 -33.94 -20.19
#